data_AF-A0A2T4JG53-F1
#
_entry.id   AF-A0A2T4JG53-F1
#
_cell.length_a   1.000
_cell.length_b   1.000
_cell.length_c   1.000
_cell.angle_alpha   90.00
_cell.angle_beta   90.00
_cell.angle_gamma   90.00
#
_symmetry.space_group_name_H-M   'P 1'
#
loop_
_entity.id
_entity.type
_entity.pdbx_description
1 polymer ?
#
loop_
_entity_poly.entity_id
_entity_poly.type
_entity_poly.pdbx_seq_one_letter_code
_entity_poly.pdbx_strand_id
1 'polypeptide(L)' 'MRKEDASLVREIANALGDPARHDATRAILRQKITRSPSKSFKALLASAPLEGIELDRPSDFGREIDL' A
#
# COMPACT_ATOMS: atom_id res chain seq x y z
N MET A 1 14.27 -14.75 14.25
CA MET A 1 14.34 -13.36 14.76
C MET A 1 15.30 -13.34 15.92
N ARG A 2 16.09 -12.27 16.07
CA ARG A 2 16.91 -12.14 17.28
C ARG A 2 16.00 -11.71 18.44
N LYS A 3 16.31 -12.14 19.66
CA LYS A 3 15.41 -11.94 20.82
C LYS A 3 15.22 -10.45 21.13
N GLU A 4 16.27 -9.68 20.90
CA GLU A 4 16.30 -8.22 21.00
C GLU A 4 15.36 -7.51 20.01
N ASP A 5 15.11 -8.10 18.84
CA ASP A 5 14.21 -7.54 17.85
C ASP A 5 12.75 -7.62 18.34
N ALA A 6 12.40 -8.67 19.09
CA ALA A 6 11.04 -8.87 19.59
C ALA A 6 10.65 -7.81 20.63
N SER A 7 11.56 -7.45 21.54
CA SER A 7 11.34 -6.35 22.48
C SER A 7 11.16 -5.02 21.75
N LEU A 8 12.00 -4.75 20.75
CA LEU A 8 11.93 -3.52 19.98
C LEU A 8 10.60 -3.38 19.24
N VAL A 9 10.14 -4.45 18.58
CA VAL A 9 8.84 -4.44 17.87
C VAL A 9 7.68 -4.16 18.83
N ARG A 10 7.72 -4.71 20.05
CA ARG A 10 6.70 -4.46 21.07
C ARG A 10 6.68 -3.00 21.53
N GLU A 11 7.86 -2.39 21.72
CA GLU A 11 7.97 -0.97 22.08
C GLU A 11 7.45 -0.05 20.96
N ILE A 12 7.75 -0.39 19.70
CA ILE A 12 7.23 0.33 18.53
C ILE A 12 5.70 0.23 18.49
N ALA A 13 5.14 -0.97 18.70
CA ALA A 13 3.69 -1.16 18.74
C ALA A 13 3.03 -0.34 19.85
N ASN A 14 3.63 -0.31 21.05
CA ASN A 14 3.16 0.52 22.16
C ASN A 14 3.21 2.02 21.82
N ALA A 15 4.29 2.49 21.18
CA ALA A 15 4.43 3.89 20.77
C ALA A 15 3.44 4.31 19.69
N LEU A 16 3.05 3.38 18.81
CA LEU A 16 1.96 3.60 17.84
C LEU A 16 0.58 3.57 18.51
N GLY A 17 0.41 2.88 19.63
CA GLY A 17 -0.83 2.88 20.41
C GLY A 17 -1.03 4.11 21.30
N ASP A 18 0.03 4.89 21.54
CA ASP A 18 0.01 6.10 22.37
C ASP A 18 -0.33 7.35 21.53
N PRO A 19 -1.47 8.03 21.76
CA PRO A 19 -1.87 9.21 20.99
C PRO A 19 -0.84 10.35 21.00
N ALA A 20 -0.08 10.52 22.10
CA ALA A 20 0.93 11.57 22.21
C ALA A 20 2.16 11.29 21.35
N ARG A 21 2.42 10.02 21.04
CA ARG A 21 3.63 9.56 20.33
C ARG A 21 3.34 8.98 18.95
N HIS A 22 2.08 8.69 18.64
CA HIS A 22 1.65 8.00 17.43
C HIS A 22 2.16 8.71 16.17
N ASP A 23 1.87 10.00 16.01
CA ASP A 23 2.16 10.71 14.76
C ASP A 23 3.66 10.83 14.50
N ALA A 24 4.44 11.16 15.53
CA ALA A 24 5.89 11.22 15.45
C ALA A 24 6.51 9.85 15.12
N THR A 25 6.07 8.79 15.82
CA THR A 25 6.53 7.41 15.59
C THR A 25 6.20 6.96 14.17
N ARG A 26 4.97 7.20 13.72
CA ARG A 26 4.50 6.87 12.39
C ARG A 26 5.28 7.59 11.30
N ALA A 27 5.60 8.87 11.48
CA ALA A 27 6.39 9.65 10.54
C ALA A 27 7.80 9.07 10.36
N ILE A 28 8.48 8.73 11.46
CA ILE A 28 9.83 8.12 11.44
C ILE A 28 9.81 6.77 10.72
N LEU A 29 8.86 5.89 11.05
CA LEU A 29 8.76 4.57 10.42
C LEU A 29 8.52 4.68 8.91
N ARG A 30 7.64 5.61 8.50
CA ARG A 30 7.39 5.87 7.07
C ARG A 30 8.62 6.43 6.35
N GLN A 31 9.36 7.32 6.99
CA GLN A 31 10.55 7.92 6.38
C GLN A 31 11.71 6.93 6.25
N LYS A 32 11.92 6.07 7.24
CA LYS A 32 13.13 5.25 7.36
C LYS A 32 12.96 3.81 6.92
N ILE A 33 11.76 3.26 7.06
CA ILE A 33 11.50 1.82 6.86
C ILE A 33 10.59 1.59 5.66
N THR A 34 9.52 2.37 5.53
CA THR A 34 8.65 2.23 4.36
C THR A 34 9.36 2.79 3.14
N ARG A 35 9.73 1.93 2.20
CA ARG A 35 10.19 2.37 0.89
C ARG A 35 9.09 3.24 0.30
N SER A 36 9.40 4.50 -0.02
CA SER A 36 8.48 5.34 -0.78
C SER A 36 8.02 4.52 -1.99
N PRO A 37 6.69 4.38 -2.23
CA PRO A 37 6.23 3.72 -3.44
C PRO A 37 6.90 4.42 -4.60
N SER A 38 7.72 3.68 -5.35
CA SER A 38 8.64 4.26 -6.35
C SER A 38 7.89 5.11 -7.37
N LYS A 39 6.60 4.78 -7.61
CA LYS A 39 5.60 5.57 -8.33
C LYS A 39 4.21 5.25 -7.76
N SER A 40 3.29 6.21 -7.76
CA SER A 40 1.88 5.92 -7.47
C SER A 40 1.30 5.02 -8.57
N PHE A 41 0.24 4.27 -8.28
CA PHE A 41 -0.43 3.44 -9.30
C PHE A 41 -0.86 4.26 -10.52
N LYS A 42 -1.39 5.47 -10.30
CA LYS A 42 -1.70 6.43 -11.38
C LYS A 42 -0.46 6.80 -12.20
N ALA A 43 0.67 7.04 -11.55
CA ALA A 43 1.93 7.36 -12.24
C ALA A 43 2.48 6.16 -13.02
N LEU A 44 2.24 4.93 -12.56
CA LEU A 44 2.58 3.72 -13.31
C LEU A 44 1.73 3.59 -14.57
N LEU A 45 0.40 3.73 -14.44
CA LEU A 45 -0.53 3.70 -15.57
C LEU A 45 -0.23 4.78 -16.61
N ALA A 46 0.06 6.00 -16.17
CA ALA A 46 0.44 7.09 -17.06
C ALA A 46 1.79 6.85 -17.78
N SER A 47 2.65 6.01 -17.21
CA SER A 47 3.93 5.62 -17.83
C SER A 47 3.87 4.31 -18.61
N ALA A 48 2.72 3.65 -18.65
CA ALA A 48 2.57 2.40 -19.38
C ALA A 48 2.53 2.69 -20.89
N PRO A 49 3.23 1.91 -21.72
CA PRO A 49 3.13 2.01 -23.17
C PRO A 49 1.80 1.39 -23.60
N LEU A 50 0.75 2.21 -23.65
CA LEU A 50 -0.61 1.78 -23.99
C LEU A 50 -0.84 1.72 -25.51
N GLU A 51 0.20 1.97 -26.32
CA GLU A 51 0.12 1.84 -27.77
C GLU A 51 -0.33 0.43 -28.19
N GLY A 52 -1.45 0.35 -28.90
CA GLY A 52 -2.01 -0.91 -29.40
C GLY A 52 -2.84 -1.70 -28.37
N ILE A 53 -3.10 -1.15 -27.19
CA ILE A 53 -4.00 -1.77 -26.20
C ILE A 53 -5.41 -1.18 -26.35
N GLU A 54 -6.37 -2.02 -26.73
CA GLU A 54 -7.78 -1.65 -26.76
C GLU A 54 -8.34 -1.66 -25.32
N LEU A 55 -8.57 -0.47 -24.78
CA LEU A 55 -9.13 -0.28 -23.44
C LEU A 55 -10.66 -0.27 -23.44
N ASP A 56 -11.27 -0.10 -24.61
CA ASP A 56 -12.71 -0.15 -24.78
C ASP A 56 -13.16 -1.61 -24.72
N ARG A 57 -13.68 -2.01 -23.56
CA ARG A 57 -14.39 -3.27 -23.42
C ARG A 57 -15.88 -3.01 -23.66
N PRO A 58 -16.53 -3.72 -24.60
CA PRO A 58 -17.98 -3.65 -24.72
C PRO A 58 -18.62 -4.07 -23.39
N SER A 59 -19.65 -3.35 -22.95
CA SER A 59 -20.42 -3.75 -21.77
C SER A 59 -21.02 -5.12 -22.00
N ASP A 60 -20.48 -6.11 -21.28
CA ASP A 60 -21.03 -7.45 -21.20
C ASP A 60 -22.12 -7.42 -20.13
N PHE A 61 -23.39 -7.39 -20.57
CA PHE A 61 -24.55 -7.45 -19.69
C PHE A 61 -24.79 -8.85 -19.09
N GLY A 62 -23.87 -9.79 -19.32
CA GLY A 62 -23.95 -11.15 -18.83
C GLY A 62 -24.77 -12.06 -19.75
N ARG A 63 -24.73 -13.35 -19.44
CA ARG A 63 -25.62 -14.36 -20.05
C ARG A 63 -26.88 -14.47 -19.20
N GLU A 64 -28.03 -14.73 -19.82
CA GLU A 64 -29.24 -15.12 -19.09
C GLU A 64 -28.91 -16.30 -18.18
N ILE A 65 -29.07 -16.11 -16.88
CA ILE A 65 -29.02 -17.18 -15.89
C ILE A 65 -30.48 -17.52 -15.60
N ASP A 66 -30.92 -18.68 -16.06
CA ASP A 66 -32.19 -19.25 -15.65
C ASP A 66 -32.01 -19.77 -14.21
N LEU A 67 -32.76 -19.22 -13.26
CA LEU A 67 -32.69 -19.51 -11.82
C LEU A 67 -33.72 -20.57 -11.43
#